data_AF-A0A6B2FX93-F1
#
_entry.id   AF-A0A6B2FX93-F1
#
_cell.length_a   1.000
_cell.length_b   1.000
_cell.length_c   1.000
_cell.angle_alpha   90.00
_cell.angle_beta   90.00
_cell.angle_gamma   90.00
#
_symmetry.space_group_name_H-M   'P 1'
#
loop_
_entity.id
_entity.type
_entity.pdbx_description
1 polymer ?
#
loop_
_entity_poly.entity_id
_entity_poly.type
_entity_poly.pdbx_seq_one_letter_code
_entity_poly.pdbx_strand_id
1 'polypeptide(L)'
;MNIFIPLLLLFVLRQNFYGFIIPTKYCIGDNNISCVEKMDFYANSLYSQKELVNLPYFYSGCCDLSKDTNKEINNIGQNIFGDTLSLSSYHIKFGDDQNCVEVCNKTLFNDDLWKLKAAIKDSFQHEWMIDNLPVLSCSSSSPENRRMCATHFFIGCTTKADSPYPRCLFGDKPSHFDYIILNHLKFFVTYRVVFGSPDTAEILEVNVVPESTTDCKLNDKYLGFNDGTTTINAKFSYSVVF
;
A
#
# COMPACT_ATOMS: atom_id res chain seq x y z
N MET A 1 19.82 -69.67 24.72
CA MET A 1 18.67 -69.06 25.41
C MET A 1 18.28 -67.83 24.60
N ASN A 2 17.26 -68.00 23.76
CA ASN A 2 16.71 -66.95 22.89
C ASN A 2 15.92 -65.93 23.73
N ILE A 3 15.67 -64.77 23.12
CA ILE A 3 14.80 -63.64 23.50
C ILE A 3 15.62 -62.40 23.89
N PHE A 4 15.69 -61.43 22.97
CA PHE A 4 15.26 -60.05 23.24
C PHE A 4 15.10 -59.32 21.89
N ILE A 5 13.84 -59.13 21.50
CA ILE A 5 13.42 -58.16 20.48
C ILE A 5 13.50 -56.79 21.14
N PRO A 6 14.18 -55.77 20.58
CA PRO A 6 13.81 -54.40 20.81
C PRO A 6 13.02 -53.91 19.61
N LEU A 7 11.71 -53.94 19.80
CA LEU A 7 10.78 -53.00 19.19
C LEU A 7 11.21 -51.59 19.64
N LEU A 8 10.98 -50.61 18.76
CA LEU A 8 10.85 -49.20 19.10
C LEU A 8 12.15 -48.38 19.23
N LEU A 9 12.62 -47.84 18.10
CA LEU A 9 12.97 -46.42 17.97
C LEU A 9 13.07 -46.09 16.48
N LEU A 10 11.93 -46.09 15.81
CA LEU A 10 11.70 -45.20 14.68
C LEU A 10 11.82 -43.77 15.22
N PHE A 11 13.05 -43.25 15.27
CA PHE A 11 13.31 -41.83 15.40
C PHE A 11 12.84 -41.19 14.09
N VAL A 12 11.51 -41.07 13.94
CA VAL A 12 10.94 -40.13 13.00
C VAL A 12 11.35 -38.78 13.57
N LEU A 13 12.47 -38.25 13.09
CA LEU A 13 12.75 -36.83 13.17
C LEU A 13 11.59 -36.16 12.44
N ARG A 14 10.51 -35.87 13.17
CA ARG A 14 9.56 -34.83 12.79
C ARG A 14 10.36 -33.53 12.86
N GLN A 15 11.11 -33.27 11.80
CA GLN A 15 11.57 -31.94 11.47
C GLN A 15 10.29 -31.17 11.13
N ASN A 16 9.60 -30.71 12.17
CA ASN A 16 8.64 -29.62 12.01
C ASN A 16 9.50 -28.42 11.64
N PHE A 17 9.79 -28.26 10.35
CA PHE A 17 10.20 -26.98 9.80
C PHE A 17 8.99 -26.06 9.95
N TYR A 18 8.86 -25.47 11.12
CA TYR A 18 8.11 -24.24 11.25
C TYR A 18 8.88 -23.23 10.39
N GLY A 19 8.32 -22.90 9.22
CA GLY A 19 8.81 -21.79 8.42
C GLY A 19 8.65 -20.52 9.23
N PHE A 20 9.65 -20.18 10.04
CA PHE A 20 9.69 -18.90 10.72
C PHE A 20 9.98 -17.86 9.64
N ILE A 21 9.02 -16.97 9.40
CA ILE A 21 9.24 -15.77 8.60
C ILE A 21 10.22 -14.92 9.39
N ILE A 22 11.47 -14.84 8.91
CA ILE A 22 12.50 -13.99 9.50
C ILE A 22 12.29 -12.58 8.93
N PRO A 23 12.17 -11.54 9.77
CA PRO A 23 12.04 -10.16 9.30
C PRO A 23 13.21 -9.77 8.38
N THR A 24 12.94 -8.99 7.35
CA THR A 24 13.99 -8.50 6.47
C THR A 24 14.84 -7.46 7.21
N LYS A 25 16.16 -7.57 7.07
CA LYS A 25 17.10 -6.59 7.63
C LYS A 25 17.40 -5.52 6.61
N TYR A 26 17.14 -4.27 6.97
CA TYR A 26 17.40 -3.10 6.14
C TYR A 26 18.70 -2.40 6.53
N CYS A 27 19.41 -1.84 5.56
CA CYS A 27 20.69 -1.16 5.81
C CYS A 27 20.47 0.26 6.35
N ILE A 28 21.20 0.63 7.41
CA ILE A 28 21.35 2.02 7.85
C ILE A 28 22.70 2.52 7.34
N GLY A 29 22.69 3.38 6.31
CA GLY A 29 23.91 3.88 5.66
C GLY A 29 24.52 2.91 4.64
N ASP A 30 25.60 3.34 3.99
CA ASP A 30 26.27 2.59 2.91
C ASP A 30 27.35 1.66 3.49
N ASN A 31 26.93 0.60 4.18
CA ASN A 31 27.83 -0.44 4.68
C ASN A 31 27.67 -1.74 3.89
N ASN A 32 28.80 -2.39 3.57
CA ASN A 32 28.93 -3.60 2.73
C ASN A 32 28.45 -4.88 3.47
N ILE A 33 27.29 -4.81 4.14
CA ILE A 33 26.68 -5.86 4.94
C ILE A 33 25.58 -6.55 4.12
N SER A 34 25.28 -7.82 4.42
CA SER A 34 24.13 -8.53 3.86
C SER A 34 22.80 -7.96 4.39
N CYS A 35 22.38 -6.81 3.90
CA CYS A 35 21.11 -6.15 4.22
C CYS A 35 20.46 -5.60 2.93
N VAL A 36 19.19 -5.22 3.02
CA VAL A 36 18.38 -4.72 1.90
C VAL A 36 18.27 -3.20 2.00
N GLU A 37 18.58 -2.48 0.93
CA GLU A 37 18.38 -1.02 0.87
C GLU A 37 17.02 -0.62 0.31
N LYS A 38 16.48 -1.41 -0.62
CA LYS A 38 15.25 -1.10 -1.35
C LYS A 38 14.02 -1.60 -0.61
N MET A 39 13.02 -0.74 -0.46
CA MET A 39 11.72 -1.08 0.08
C MET A 39 10.74 -1.36 -1.06
N ASP A 40 10.37 -2.62 -1.23
CA ASP A 40 9.39 -3.06 -2.23
C ASP A 40 7.98 -3.11 -1.62
N PHE A 41 7.10 -2.27 -2.14
CA PHE A 41 5.68 -2.25 -1.79
C PHE A 41 4.88 -3.10 -2.77
N TYR A 42 4.06 -4.01 -2.25
CA TYR A 42 3.20 -4.88 -3.02
C TYR A 42 1.73 -4.47 -2.85
N ALA A 43 1.05 -4.23 -3.96
CA ALA A 43 -0.36 -3.91 -3.99
C ALA A 43 -1.18 -5.17 -4.30
N ASN A 44 -2.23 -5.39 -3.51
CA ASN A 44 -3.27 -6.37 -3.85
C ASN A 44 -4.30 -5.76 -4.82
N SER A 45 -5.23 -6.60 -5.27
CA SER A 45 -6.43 -6.17 -5.97
C SER A 45 -7.21 -5.14 -5.14
N LEU A 46 -7.89 -4.23 -5.83
CA LEU A 46 -8.78 -3.27 -5.20
C LEU A 46 -9.99 -4.00 -4.62
N TYR A 47 -10.21 -3.80 -3.33
CA TYR A 47 -11.32 -4.40 -2.59
C TYR A 47 -12.42 -3.36 -2.34
N SER A 48 -13.67 -3.80 -2.36
CA SER A 48 -14.83 -3.02 -1.92
C SER A 48 -15.73 -3.89 -1.05
N GLN A 49 -16.28 -3.31 0.02
CA GLN A 49 -17.30 -3.98 0.84
C GLN A 49 -18.67 -4.03 0.15
N LYS A 50 -18.86 -3.29 -0.94
CA LYS A 50 -20.13 -3.20 -1.69
C LYS A 50 -20.17 -4.17 -2.86
N GLU A 51 -19.01 -4.42 -3.47
CA GLU A 51 -18.88 -5.28 -4.63
C GLU A 51 -18.44 -6.69 -4.23
N LEU A 52 -18.93 -7.69 -4.97
CA LEU A 52 -18.51 -9.08 -4.76
C LEU A 52 -17.16 -9.39 -5.40
N VAL A 53 -16.77 -8.61 -6.41
CA VAL A 53 -15.59 -8.89 -7.25
C VAL A 53 -14.56 -7.78 -7.06
N ASN A 54 -13.32 -8.21 -6.76
CA ASN A 54 -12.18 -7.31 -6.68
C ASN A 54 -11.78 -6.81 -8.08
N LEU A 55 -11.35 -5.56 -8.15
CA LEU A 55 -10.84 -4.98 -9.38
C LEU A 55 -9.32 -5.09 -9.42
N PRO A 56 -8.71 -5.27 -10.60
CA PRO A 56 -7.26 -5.22 -10.73
C PRO A 56 -6.69 -3.93 -10.14
N TYR A 57 -5.51 -3.98 -9.52
CA TYR A 57 -4.85 -2.81 -8.95
C TYR A 57 -4.76 -1.62 -9.92
N PHE A 58 -4.49 -1.88 -11.21
CA PHE A 58 -4.36 -0.86 -12.26
C PHE A 58 -5.71 -0.34 -12.81
N TYR A 59 -6.84 -0.88 -12.37
CA TYR A 59 -8.16 -0.57 -12.93
C TYR A 59 -8.57 0.90 -12.76
N SER A 60 -8.10 1.57 -11.70
CA SER A 60 -8.40 2.98 -11.41
C SER A 60 -7.55 3.97 -12.22
N GLY A 61 -6.79 3.49 -13.22
CA GLY A 61 -5.94 4.34 -14.05
C GLY A 61 -4.61 4.70 -13.38
N CYS A 62 -4.33 4.22 -12.17
CA CYS A 62 -2.96 4.23 -11.63
C CYS A 62 -2.03 3.56 -12.64
N CYS A 63 -0.82 4.11 -12.75
CA CYS A 63 0.08 3.87 -13.87
C CYS A 63 0.25 2.39 -14.18
N ASP A 64 -0.28 1.99 -15.35
CA ASP A 64 -0.01 0.69 -15.93
C ASP A 64 1.49 0.60 -16.10
N LEU A 65 2.11 -0.26 -15.30
CA LEU A 65 3.53 -0.58 -15.40
C LEU A 65 3.76 -1.23 -16.76
N SER A 66 4.11 -0.42 -17.76
CA SER A 66 4.60 -0.94 -19.03
C SER A 66 5.90 -1.69 -18.78
N LYS A 67 5.80 -3.03 -18.85
CA LYS A 67 6.81 -4.04 -19.24
C LYS A 67 7.99 -4.36 -18.33
N ASP A 68 8.47 -3.50 -17.43
CA ASP A 68 9.67 -3.81 -16.63
C ASP A 68 9.42 -4.28 -15.18
N THR A 69 8.20 -4.14 -14.65
CA THR A 69 7.89 -4.45 -13.25
C THR A 69 6.59 -5.24 -13.04
N ASN A 70 6.09 -5.91 -14.09
CA ASN A 70 5.04 -6.93 -13.96
C ASN A 70 5.58 -8.24 -13.36
N LYS A 71 6.34 -8.15 -12.27
CA LYS A 71 6.67 -9.32 -11.48
C LYS A 71 5.51 -9.56 -10.53
N GLU A 72 4.47 -10.21 -11.06
CA GLU A 72 3.46 -10.85 -10.23
C GLU A 72 4.19 -11.81 -9.29
N ILE A 73 4.11 -11.56 -7.99
CA ILE A 73 4.62 -12.50 -7.01
C ILE A 73 3.49 -13.47 -6.76
N ASN A 74 3.69 -14.73 -7.15
CA ASN A 74 2.76 -15.80 -6.90
C ASN A 74 3.31 -16.65 -5.75
N ASN A 75 2.88 -16.37 -4.53
CA ASN A 75 3.15 -17.23 -3.38
C ASN A 75 2.12 -18.37 -3.29
N ILE A 76 2.47 -19.48 -2.63
CA ILE A 76 1.58 -20.67 -2.51
C ILE A 76 0.21 -20.31 -1.94
N GLY A 77 0.16 -19.40 -0.95
CA GLY A 77 -1.12 -18.90 -0.41
C GLY A 77 -1.95 -18.17 -1.46
N GLN A 78 -1.34 -17.33 -2.29
CA GLN A 78 -2.03 -16.56 -3.32
C GLN A 78 -2.57 -17.42 -4.46
N ASN A 79 -1.87 -18.50 -4.84
CA ASN A 79 -2.41 -19.49 -5.77
C ASN A 79 -3.68 -20.18 -5.24
N ILE A 80 -3.83 -20.29 -3.92
CA ILE A 80 -5.00 -20.91 -3.28
C ILE A 80 -6.13 -19.91 -3.10
N PHE A 81 -5.82 -18.63 -2.84
CA PHE A 81 -6.82 -17.58 -2.59
C PHE A 81 -7.19 -16.75 -3.83
N GLY A 82 -6.45 -16.86 -4.93
CA GLY A 82 -6.75 -16.20 -6.21
C GLY A 82 -6.36 -14.72 -6.29
N ASP A 83 -5.71 -14.18 -5.24
CA ASP A 83 -5.25 -12.80 -5.19
C ASP A 83 -3.86 -12.64 -5.82
N THR A 84 -3.70 -11.69 -6.76
CA THR A 84 -2.41 -11.38 -7.38
C THR A 84 -1.78 -10.16 -6.70
N LEU A 85 -0.61 -10.34 -6.08
CA LEU A 85 0.19 -9.21 -5.64
C LEU A 85 1.03 -8.65 -6.78
N SER A 86 0.89 -7.34 -7.00
CA SER A 86 1.65 -6.59 -7.97
C SER A 86 2.69 -5.74 -7.25
N LEU A 87 3.94 -5.79 -7.70
CA LEU A 87 4.95 -4.84 -7.25
C LEU A 87 4.54 -3.42 -7.67
N SER A 88 4.48 -2.50 -6.72
CA SER A 88 4.14 -1.10 -6.99
C SER A 88 5.34 -0.36 -7.61
N SER A 89 5.06 0.78 -8.26
CA SER A 89 6.06 1.64 -8.89
C SER A 89 6.83 2.54 -7.91
N TYR A 90 6.64 2.36 -6.60
CA TYR A 90 7.21 3.23 -5.57
C TYR A 90 8.61 2.70 -5.23
N HIS A 91 9.62 3.53 -5.48
CA HIS A 91 11.03 3.16 -5.32
C HIS A 91 11.63 3.87 -4.12
N ILE A 92 11.32 3.37 -2.92
CA ILE A 92 11.79 3.94 -1.66
C ILE A 92 13.11 3.27 -1.26
N LYS A 93 14.13 4.09 -0.93
CA LYS A 93 15.35 3.63 -0.27
C LYS A 93 15.16 3.76 1.24
N PHE A 94 15.47 2.70 1.97
CA PHE A 94 15.34 2.68 3.43
C PHE A 94 16.27 3.73 4.06
N GLY A 95 15.74 4.51 5.01
CA GLY A 95 16.48 5.54 5.73
C GLY A 95 16.72 6.83 4.93
N ASP A 96 16.15 6.97 3.73
CA ASP A 96 16.21 8.18 2.92
C ASP A 96 14.84 8.89 2.95
N ASP A 97 14.74 9.96 3.73
CA ASP A 97 13.53 10.79 3.76
C ASP A 97 13.34 11.47 2.41
N GLN A 98 12.24 11.16 1.74
CA GLN A 98 11.94 11.70 0.42
C GLN A 98 10.63 12.46 0.44
N ASN A 99 10.60 13.62 -0.22
CA ASN A 99 9.43 14.48 -0.24
C ASN A 99 8.99 14.74 -1.68
N CYS A 100 7.73 14.41 -2.00
CA CYS A 100 7.15 14.56 -3.33
C CYS A 100 7.99 13.98 -4.48
N VAL A 101 8.29 12.70 -4.39
CA VAL A 101 8.86 11.97 -5.53
C VAL A 101 7.73 11.63 -6.50
N GLU A 102 7.89 12.05 -7.75
CA GLU A 102 6.95 11.69 -8.82
C GLU A 102 7.09 10.21 -9.15
N VAL A 103 5.97 9.49 -9.16
CA VAL A 103 5.89 8.09 -9.58
C VAL A 103 5.63 8.04 -11.08
N CYS A 104 4.63 8.80 -11.52
CA CYS A 104 4.21 8.81 -12.90
C CYS A 104 3.21 9.94 -13.19
N ASN A 105 3.03 10.22 -14.48
CA ASN A 105 2.06 11.17 -15.01
C ASN A 105 1.19 10.47 -16.06
N LYS A 106 -0.13 10.51 -15.88
CA LYS A 106 -1.09 9.93 -16.82
C LYS A 106 -2.17 10.94 -17.18
N THR A 107 -2.47 11.04 -18.47
CA THR A 107 -3.67 11.75 -18.92
C THR A 107 -4.84 10.79 -18.87
N LEU A 108 -5.83 11.09 -18.02
CA LEU A 108 -7.06 10.32 -17.88
C LEU A 108 -8.10 10.89 -18.84
N PHE A 109 -8.66 10.04 -19.68
CA PHE A 109 -9.74 10.41 -20.60
C PHE A 109 -11.10 10.05 -20.01
N ASN A 110 -12.18 10.37 -20.73
CA ASN A 110 -13.55 10.09 -20.30
C ASN A 110 -13.76 8.63 -19.85
N ASP A 111 -13.12 7.68 -20.54
CA ASP A 111 -13.18 6.26 -20.19
C ASP A 111 -12.51 5.92 -18.85
N ASP A 112 -11.38 6.56 -18.56
CA ASP A 112 -10.69 6.37 -17.28
C ASP A 112 -11.42 7.09 -16.15
N LEU A 113 -11.94 8.28 -16.43
CA LEU A 113 -12.69 9.10 -15.47
C LEU A 113 -13.99 8.43 -15.04
N TRP A 114 -14.71 7.73 -15.95
CA TRP A 114 -15.90 6.98 -15.54
C TRP A 114 -15.54 5.80 -14.64
N LYS A 115 -14.45 5.07 -14.96
CA LYS A 115 -13.98 3.93 -14.14
C LYS A 115 -13.58 4.40 -12.76
N LEU A 116 -12.81 5.48 -12.69
CA LEU A 116 -12.36 6.06 -11.43
C LEU A 116 -13.54 6.59 -10.61
N LYS A 117 -14.50 7.26 -11.25
CA LYS A 117 -15.75 7.68 -10.61
C LYS A 117 -16.53 6.50 -10.05
N ALA A 118 -16.71 5.44 -10.83
CA ALA A 118 -17.38 4.22 -10.37
C ALA A 118 -16.64 3.63 -9.17
N ALA A 119 -15.31 3.48 -9.27
CA ALA A 119 -14.50 2.93 -8.20
C ALA A 119 -14.56 3.76 -6.89
N ILE A 120 -14.58 5.10 -6.98
CA ILE A 120 -14.75 5.98 -5.82
C ILE A 120 -16.14 5.80 -5.19
N LYS A 121 -17.19 5.77 -6.02
CA LYS A 121 -18.56 5.55 -5.55
C LYS A 121 -18.71 4.19 -4.87
N ASP A 122 -18.19 3.15 -5.51
CA ASP A 122 -18.27 1.80 -4.98
C ASP A 122 -17.25 1.57 -3.86
N SER A 123 -16.54 2.63 -3.43
CA SER A 123 -15.73 2.65 -2.21
C SER A 123 -14.58 1.65 -2.29
N PHE A 124 -14.00 1.48 -3.47
CA PHE A 124 -12.82 0.65 -3.67
C PHE A 124 -11.62 1.21 -2.92
N GLN A 125 -10.83 0.30 -2.35
CA GLN A 125 -9.71 0.58 -1.47
C GLN A 125 -8.48 -0.19 -1.93
N HIS A 126 -7.32 0.42 -1.71
CA HIS A 126 -6.02 -0.20 -1.84
C HIS A 126 -5.68 -1.00 -0.58
N GLU A 127 -5.13 -2.19 -0.77
CA GLU A 127 -4.51 -3.02 0.28
C GLU A 127 -3.07 -3.29 -0.10
N TRP A 128 -2.13 -2.75 0.66
CA TRP A 128 -0.71 -2.85 0.34
C TRP A 128 0.04 -3.57 1.45
N MET A 129 1.16 -4.19 1.09
CA MET A 129 2.07 -4.82 2.03
C MET A 129 3.53 -4.53 1.70
N ILE A 130 4.36 -4.61 2.73
CA ILE A 130 5.80 -4.45 2.66
C ILE A 130 6.44 -5.35 3.72
N ASP A 131 7.46 -6.13 3.35
CA ASP A 131 8.10 -7.10 4.27
C ASP A 131 7.10 -7.99 5.03
N ASN A 132 6.04 -8.43 4.33
CA ASN A 132 4.92 -9.19 4.90
C ASN A 132 4.11 -8.45 6.00
N LEU A 133 4.32 -7.15 6.18
CA LEU A 133 3.51 -6.28 7.03
C LEU A 133 2.46 -5.54 6.19
N PRO A 134 1.20 -5.45 6.65
CA PRO A 134 0.21 -4.61 6.00
C PRO A 134 0.56 -3.14 6.19
N VAL A 135 0.38 -2.35 5.13
CA VAL A 135 0.44 -0.90 5.22
C VAL A 135 -0.83 -0.41 5.91
N LEU A 136 -0.69 0.36 6.98
CA LEU A 136 -1.79 0.81 7.81
C LEU A 136 -2.21 2.23 7.47
N SER A 137 -3.51 2.49 7.32
CA SER A 137 -4.07 3.84 7.29
C SER A 137 -4.74 4.13 8.63
N CYS A 138 -4.28 5.16 9.33
CA CYS A 138 -4.74 5.45 10.69
C CYS A 138 -5.37 6.84 10.77
N SER A 139 -6.51 6.93 11.43
CA SER A 139 -7.21 8.18 11.73
C SER A 139 -7.29 8.40 13.23
N SER A 140 -7.11 9.64 13.66
CA SER A 140 -7.27 10.08 15.05
C SER A 140 -8.69 10.58 15.37
N SER A 141 -9.67 10.33 14.48
CA SER A 141 -11.01 10.90 14.53
C SER A 141 -11.97 10.27 15.57
N SER A 142 -11.49 9.53 16.57
CA SER A 142 -12.37 8.90 17.56
C SER A 142 -12.64 9.84 18.75
N PRO A 143 -13.85 9.80 19.36
CA PRO A 143 -14.21 10.63 20.52
C PRO A 143 -13.28 10.43 21.73
N GLU A 144 -12.60 9.29 21.79
CA GLU A 144 -11.71 8.89 22.88
C GLU A 144 -10.22 9.12 22.59
N ASN A 145 -9.89 9.81 21.48
CA ASN A 145 -8.50 10.02 21.03
C ASN A 145 -7.72 8.71 20.79
N ARG A 146 -8.43 7.60 20.56
CA ARG A 146 -7.85 6.31 20.18
C ARG A 146 -7.53 6.33 18.68
N ARG A 147 -6.29 6.00 18.34
CA ARG A 147 -5.83 5.81 16.96
C ARG A 147 -6.54 4.57 16.39
N MET A 148 -7.42 4.76 15.42
CA MET A 148 -8.06 3.66 14.69
C MET A 148 -7.29 3.44 13.39
N CYS A 149 -6.90 2.21 13.12
CA CYS A 149 -6.14 1.85 11.92
C CYS A 149 -6.89 0.80 11.10
N ALA A 150 -6.80 0.93 9.79
CA ALA A 150 -7.26 -0.04 8.81
C ALA A 150 -6.08 -0.51 7.95
N THR A 151 -6.15 -1.73 7.41
CA THR A 151 -5.15 -2.28 6.48
C THR A 151 -5.39 -1.86 5.02
N HIS A 152 -6.28 -0.89 4.83
CA HIS A 152 -6.73 -0.42 3.53
C HIS A 152 -6.86 1.10 3.51
N PHE A 153 -6.78 1.70 2.32
CA PHE A 153 -6.99 3.14 2.13
C PHE A 153 -7.72 3.44 0.83
N PHE A 154 -8.49 4.52 0.81
CA PHE A 154 -9.32 4.85 -0.34
C PHE A 154 -8.49 5.37 -1.52
N ILE A 155 -8.94 5.06 -2.74
CA ILE A 155 -8.37 5.61 -3.98
C ILE A 155 -8.72 7.09 -4.20
N GLY A 156 -9.80 7.54 -3.55
CA GLY A 156 -10.43 8.82 -3.79
C GLY A 156 -11.64 8.98 -2.88
N CYS A 157 -12.22 10.17 -2.91
CA CYS A 157 -13.38 10.51 -2.10
C CYS A 157 -14.26 11.53 -2.81
N THR A 158 -15.49 11.68 -2.35
CA THR A 158 -16.43 12.67 -2.87
C THR A 158 -16.64 13.81 -1.88
N THR A 159 -16.97 14.98 -2.42
CA THR A 159 -17.27 16.21 -1.66
C THR A 159 -18.78 16.43 -1.51
N LYS A 160 -19.62 15.65 -2.21
CA LYS A 160 -21.08 15.79 -2.14
C LYS A 160 -21.57 15.34 -0.76
N ALA A 161 -22.14 16.27 0.02
CA ALA A 161 -22.57 16.05 1.39
C ALA A 161 -23.58 14.89 1.54
N ASP A 162 -24.49 14.75 0.57
CA ASP A 162 -25.53 13.70 0.56
C ASP A 162 -25.05 12.34 0.06
N SER A 163 -23.73 12.18 -0.13
CA SER A 163 -23.20 10.96 -0.71
C SER A 163 -23.02 9.84 0.33
N PRO A 164 -23.47 8.59 0.02
CA PRO A 164 -23.19 7.40 0.81
C PRO A 164 -21.79 6.80 0.54
N TYR A 165 -20.92 7.55 -0.15
CA TYR A 165 -19.58 7.16 -0.58
C TYR A 165 -18.52 7.78 0.36
N PRO A 166 -17.26 7.32 0.35
CA PRO A 166 -16.23 7.90 1.21
C PRO A 166 -16.18 9.41 1.01
N ARG A 167 -16.56 10.14 2.06
CA ARG A 167 -16.56 11.60 2.05
C ARG A 167 -15.18 12.11 2.39
N CYS A 168 -14.73 13.10 1.63
CA CYS A 168 -13.53 13.80 1.97
C CYS A 168 -13.77 14.67 3.21
N LEU A 169 -13.05 14.42 4.30
CA LEU A 169 -13.12 15.25 5.51
C LEU A 169 -12.01 16.31 5.48
N PHE A 170 -11.96 17.13 4.43
CA PHE A 170 -10.95 18.18 4.25
C PHE A 170 -11.28 19.46 5.03
N GLY A 171 -11.59 19.36 6.34
CA GLY A 171 -11.87 20.53 7.18
C GLY A 171 -12.81 21.57 6.55
N ASP A 172 -12.53 22.85 6.77
CA ASP A 172 -13.35 23.99 6.29
C ASP A 172 -13.06 24.42 4.84
N LYS A 173 -12.30 23.66 4.04
CA LYS A 173 -11.97 24.03 2.66
C LYS A 173 -12.93 23.37 1.67
N PRO A 174 -13.95 24.09 1.17
CA PRO A 174 -14.82 23.57 0.13
C PRO A 174 -14.00 23.38 -1.15
N SER A 175 -13.90 22.14 -1.62
CA SER A 175 -13.38 21.85 -2.95
C SER A 175 -14.48 22.05 -3.98
N HIS A 176 -14.13 22.62 -5.14
CA HIS A 176 -15.03 22.77 -6.29
C HIS A 176 -15.18 21.49 -7.12
N PHE A 177 -14.55 20.38 -6.69
CA PHE A 177 -14.59 19.10 -7.38
C PHE A 177 -15.59 18.14 -6.75
N ASP A 178 -16.40 17.47 -7.56
CA ASP A 178 -17.33 16.42 -7.14
C ASP A 178 -16.61 15.18 -6.61
N TYR A 179 -15.50 14.83 -7.26
CA TYR A 179 -14.64 13.69 -6.94
C TYR A 179 -13.20 14.13 -6.83
N ILE A 180 -12.53 13.69 -5.77
CA ILE A 180 -11.13 14.00 -5.47
C ILE A 180 -10.33 12.70 -5.53
N ILE A 181 -9.20 12.77 -6.21
CA ILE A 181 -8.26 11.66 -6.40
C ILE A 181 -7.19 11.78 -5.33
N LEU A 182 -6.95 10.71 -4.56
CA LEU A 182 -5.88 10.66 -3.56
C LEU A 182 -4.60 10.17 -4.24
N ASN A 183 -3.96 11.09 -4.96
CA ASN A 183 -2.82 10.81 -5.85
C ASN A 183 -1.45 10.94 -5.18
N HIS A 184 -1.39 11.38 -3.93
CA HIS A 184 -0.15 11.49 -3.16
C HIS A 184 -0.21 10.60 -1.92
N LEU A 185 0.76 9.69 -1.78
CA LEU A 185 0.84 8.82 -0.61
C LEU A 185 1.99 9.27 0.28
N LYS A 186 1.68 9.60 1.54
CA LYS A 186 2.68 9.91 2.54
C LYS A 186 2.89 8.72 3.46
N PHE A 187 4.08 8.14 3.44
CA PHE A 187 4.45 7.00 4.25
C PHE A 187 5.23 7.44 5.50
N PHE A 188 4.93 6.82 6.63
CA PHE A 188 5.67 6.93 7.87
C PHE A 188 6.12 5.53 8.26
N VAL A 189 7.43 5.30 8.26
CA VAL A 189 8.03 3.98 8.46
C VAL A 189 8.60 3.94 9.87
N THR A 190 7.95 3.22 10.78
CA THR A 190 8.51 2.98 12.11
C THR A 190 9.41 1.76 12.07
N TYR A 191 10.64 1.89 12.54
CA TYR A 191 11.63 0.81 12.56
C TYR A 191 12.37 0.75 13.89
N ARG A 192 13.09 -0.36 14.10
CA ARG A 192 14.06 -0.50 15.20
C ARG A 192 15.42 -0.92 14.67
N VAL A 193 16.47 -0.46 15.34
CA VAL A 193 17.83 -0.95 15.10
C VAL A 193 17.98 -2.35 15.71
N VAL A 194 18.60 -3.27 14.97
CA VAL A 194 18.84 -4.65 15.42
C VAL A 194 19.91 -4.67 16.51
N PHE A 195 19.62 -5.34 17.62
CA PHE A 195 20.57 -5.46 18.72
C PHE A 195 21.86 -6.17 18.27
N GLY A 196 23.02 -5.55 18.54
CA GLY A 196 24.32 -6.07 18.12
C GLY A 196 24.66 -5.83 16.65
N SER A 197 23.83 -5.10 15.89
CA SER A 197 24.10 -4.73 14.50
C SER A 197 23.58 -3.30 14.24
N PRO A 198 24.33 -2.26 14.65
CA PRO A 198 23.87 -0.86 14.63
C PRO A 198 23.57 -0.34 13.23
N ASP A 199 24.14 -0.97 12.21
CA ASP A 199 23.99 -0.60 10.80
C ASP A 199 22.79 -1.31 10.14
N THR A 200 21.94 -1.98 10.93
CA THR A 200 20.78 -2.71 10.42
C THR A 200 19.51 -2.42 11.19
N ALA A 201 18.39 -2.37 10.48
CA ALA A 201 17.07 -2.13 11.02
C ALA A 201 16.05 -3.20 10.61
N GLU A 202 15.00 -3.32 11.41
CA GLU A 202 13.79 -4.09 11.11
C GLU A 202 12.60 -3.13 11.12
N ILE A 203 11.75 -3.21 10.10
CA ILE A 203 10.51 -2.44 10.02
C ILE A 203 9.52 -3.02 11.04
N LEU A 204 8.86 -2.13 11.79
CA LEU A 204 7.83 -2.49 12.76
C LEU A 204 6.44 -2.17 12.25
N GLU A 205 6.28 -1.00 11.62
CA GLU A 205 5.00 -0.49 11.13
C GLU A 205 5.25 0.43 9.94
N VAL A 206 4.38 0.36 8.93
CA VAL A 206 4.32 1.38 7.88
C VAL A 206 2.91 1.97 7.88
N ASN A 207 2.83 3.27 8.15
CA ASN A 207 1.58 4.02 8.09
C ASN A 207 1.51 4.82 6.79
N VAL A 208 0.37 4.83 6.13
CA VAL A 208 0.09 5.64 4.94
C VAL A 208 -0.99 6.67 5.25
N VAL A 209 -0.75 7.90 4.81
CA VAL A 209 -1.73 8.97 4.76
C VAL A 209 -1.95 9.33 3.29
N PRO A 210 -3.10 8.94 2.71
CA PRO A 210 -3.44 9.29 1.34
C PRO A 210 -3.93 10.75 1.28
N GLU A 211 -3.31 11.54 0.42
CA GLU A 211 -3.58 12.97 0.21
C GLU A 211 -3.85 13.25 -1.26
N SER A 212 -4.42 14.43 -1.53
CA SER A 212 -4.65 14.92 -2.89
C SER A 212 -3.88 16.21 -3.11
N THR A 213 -3.06 16.27 -4.15
CA THR A 213 -2.25 17.45 -4.48
C THR A 213 -1.88 17.51 -5.97
N THR A 214 -1.86 18.68 -6.58
CA THR A 214 -1.39 18.84 -7.98
C THR A 214 0.13 18.96 -8.09
N ASP A 215 0.78 19.57 -7.10
CA ASP A 215 2.19 20.00 -7.21
C ASP A 215 3.03 19.70 -5.96
N CYS A 216 2.46 18.99 -4.97
CA CYS A 216 3.00 18.80 -3.61
C CYS A 216 3.49 20.07 -2.91
N LYS A 217 3.12 21.24 -3.43
CA LYS A 217 3.30 22.52 -2.78
C LYS A 217 2.05 22.74 -1.93
N LEU A 218 2.23 23.22 -0.71
CA LEU A 218 1.22 23.46 0.33
C LEU A 218 0.11 24.48 -0.06
N ASN A 219 -0.11 24.76 -1.34
CA ASN A 219 -1.07 25.75 -1.84
C ASN A 219 -2.41 25.12 -2.25
N ASP A 220 -2.90 24.11 -1.52
CA ASP A 220 -4.31 23.71 -1.51
C ASP A 220 -4.96 23.45 -2.89
N LYS A 221 -4.25 22.79 -3.79
CA LYS A 221 -4.85 22.34 -5.05
C LYS A 221 -5.04 20.83 -5.01
N TYR A 222 -6.27 20.44 -4.69
CA TYR A 222 -6.71 19.06 -4.84
C TYR A 222 -6.69 18.66 -6.32
N LEU A 223 -6.28 17.44 -6.60
CA LEU A 223 -6.52 16.82 -7.90
C LEU A 223 -7.92 16.21 -7.88
N GLY A 224 -8.83 16.76 -8.67
CA GLY A 224 -10.21 16.29 -8.74
C GLY A 224 -10.87 16.60 -10.07
N PHE A 225 -12.10 16.13 -10.23
CA PHE A 225 -12.90 16.32 -11.44
C PHE A 225 -14.39 16.41 -11.10
N ASN A 226 -15.13 17.04 -12.00
CA ASN A 226 -16.59 17.21 -11.92
C ASN A 226 -17.32 16.29 -12.89
N ASP A 227 -18.61 16.06 -12.64
CA ASP A 227 -19.48 15.41 -13.61
C ASP A 227 -19.43 16.16 -14.96
N GLY A 228 -19.13 15.45 -16.06
CA GLY A 228 -18.96 16.03 -17.40
C GLY A 228 -17.52 16.38 -17.79
N THR A 229 -16.55 16.22 -16.89
CA THR A 229 -15.12 16.36 -17.22
C THR A 229 -14.69 15.28 -18.21
N THR A 230 -14.06 15.67 -19.32
CA THR A 230 -13.66 14.74 -20.39
C THR A 230 -12.20 14.33 -20.35
N THR A 231 -11.34 15.14 -19.74
CA THR A 231 -9.92 14.83 -19.60
C THR A 231 -9.30 15.54 -18.40
N ILE A 232 -8.38 14.87 -17.71
CA ILE A 232 -7.51 15.46 -16.68
C ILE A 232 -6.10 14.90 -16.80
N ASN A 233 -5.10 15.70 -16.42
CA ASN A 233 -3.74 15.21 -16.24
C ASN A 233 -3.52 14.89 -14.75
N ALA A 234 -3.25 13.63 -14.43
CA ALA A 234 -3.06 13.13 -13.09
C ALA A 234 -1.59 12.75 -12.87
N LYS A 235 -0.95 13.46 -11.93
CA LYS A 235 0.43 13.18 -11.50
C LYS A 235 0.38 12.44 -10.16
N PHE A 236 0.92 11.23 -10.10
CA PHE A 236 1.01 10.45 -8.86
C PHE A 236 2.37 10.64 -8.22
N SER A 237 2.40 10.71 -6.89
CA SER A 237 3.63 10.98 -6.14
C SER A 237 3.60 10.37 -4.75
N TYR A 238 4.74 10.36 -4.08
CA TYR A 238 4.83 9.99 -2.67
C TYR A 238 5.79 10.86 -1.88
N SER A 239 5.65 10.76 -0.57
CA SER A 239 6.66 11.18 0.40
C SER A 239 6.85 10.06 1.40
N VAL A 240 8.04 9.91 1.96
CA VAL A 240 8.34 8.94 3.00
C VAL A 240 9.18 9.58 4.09
N VAL A 241 8.88 9.22 5.33
CA VAL A 241 9.60 9.63 6.53
C VAL A 241 9.91 8.39 7.36
N PHE A 242 11.15 8.27 7.83
CA PHE A 242 11.64 7.16 8.67
C PHE A 242 11.72 7.55 10.15
#